data_AF-A0AAN6BLM2-F1
#
_entry.id   AF-A0AAN6BLM2-F1
#
_cell.length_a   1.000
_cell.length_b   1.000
_cell.length_c   1.000
_cell.angle_alpha   90.00
_cell.angle_beta   90.00
_cell.angle_gamma   90.00
#
_symmetry.space_group_name_H-M   'P 1'
#
loop_
_entity.id
_entity.type
_entity.pdbx_description
1 polymer ?
#
loop_
_entity_poly.entity_id
_entity_poly.type
_entity_poly.pdbx_seq_one_letter_code
_entity_poly.pdbx_strand_id
1 'polypeptide(L)'
;MKEEGGHTGRDPNANDSHAIKLQGIEEAVDDHRIHGYKSYRTKEDFGREFKDFSFSCDYRGGFKCGYTHDAPIINTDKAMAYLMALVICKGANFEARKIKGNLRDQGKGILEIFDANAVLNATGPAARDLLGDEDVYPVCGAILRVDNTRNGQFNHLNDAYLVPEQKDNNGAPTGVVFLVPWNDDVPYVGSIIQPHNDQANLESGSPEVRVVWDRAAEFMPNFRHAEFVHYYPFAQGLRPYTKKNVKLLEEDYGEADEKWNQKAEKINEKIYGKED
;
A
#
# COMPACT_ATOMS: atom_id res chain seq x y z
N MET A 1 -31.25 29.75 11.24
CA MET A 1 -29.79 29.86 11.37
C MET A 1 -29.40 29.30 12.73
N LYS A 2 -28.94 28.05 12.75
CA LYS A 2 -28.27 27.43 13.90
C LYS A 2 -26.85 27.18 13.42
N GLU A 3 -25.88 27.75 14.12
CA GLU A 3 -24.46 27.44 13.94
C GLU A 3 -24.22 26.04 14.54
N GLU A 4 -23.76 25.11 13.72
CA GLU A 4 -23.28 23.81 14.17
C GLU A 4 -21.80 23.92 14.50
N GLY A 5 -21.46 23.58 15.74
CA GLY A 5 -20.13 23.68 16.31
C GLY A 5 -19.13 22.75 15.62
N GLY A 6 -18.02 23.34 15.20
CA GLY A 6 -16.84 22.62 14.73
C GLY A 6 -16.27 21.72 15.82
N HIS A 7 -16.30 20.42 15.56
CA HIS A 7 -15.64 19.41 16.39
C HIS A 7 -14.13 19.46 16.11
N THR A 8 -13.41 20.37 16.77
CA THR A 8 -11.95 20.35 16.78
C THR A 8 -11.50 19.25 17.74
N GLY A 9 -11.38 18.03 17.24
CA GLY A 9 -10.78 16.91 17.97
C GLY A 9 -9.27 17.13 18.14
N ARG A 10 -8.89 17.92 19.14
CA ARG A 10 -7.51 17.91 19.65
C ARG A 10 -7.35 16.69 20.55
N ASP A 11 -6.43 15.80 20.22
CA ASP A 11 -5.96 14.77 21.16
C ASP A 11 -4.81 15.36 22.01
N PRO A 12 -5.04 15.60 23.32
CA PRO A 12 -4.00 16.08 24.23
C PRO A 12 -2.85 15.08 24.47
N ASN A 13 -2.95 13.83 24.00
CA ASN A 13 -1.95 12.77 24.18
C ASN A 13 -0.95 12.63 23.02
N ALA A 14 -0.87 13.60 22.11
CA ALA A 14 0.01 13.49 20.94
C ALA A 14 1.51 13.29 21.28
N ASN A 15 1.98 13.79 22.43
CA ASN A 15 3.34 13.52 22.94
C ASN A 15 3.50 12.07 23.46
N ASP A 16 2.46 11.50 24.06
CA ASP A 16 2.47 10.12 24.53
C ASP A 16 2.50 9.13 23.36
N SER A 17 1.90 9.47 22.22
CA SER A 17 1.85 8.58 21.05
C SER A 17 3.24 8.19 20.50
N HIS A 18 4.22 9.09 20.53
CA HIS A 18 5.58 8.80 20.07
C HIS A 18 6.35 7.97 21.10
N ALA A 19 6.14 8.24 22.39
CA ALA A 19 6.73 7.45 23.48
C ALA A 19 6.19 6.02 23.48
N ILE A 20 4.88 5.83 23.26
CA ILE A 20 4.24 4.52 23.10
C ILE A 20 4.80 3.77 21.89
N LYS A 21 4.97 4.44 20.74
CA LYS A 21 5.58 3.81 19.55
C LYS A 21 7.02 3.38 19.81
N LEU A 22 7.81 4.22 20.48
CA LEU A 22 9.19 3.90 20.83
C LEU A 22 9.25 2.71 21.80
N GLN A 23 8.42 2.71 22.84
CA GLN A 23 8.31 1.58 23.77
C GLN A 23 7.95 0.30 23.02
N GLY A 24 6.97 0.34 22.11
CA GLY A 24 6.61 -0.84 21.31
C GLY A 24 7.73 -1.34 20.39
N ILE A 25 8.62 -0.45 19.93
CA ILE A 25 9.84 -0.84 19.20
C ILE A 25 10.83 -1.51 20.14
N GLU A 26 11.08 -0.92 21.32
CA GLU A 26 12.00 -1.47 22.32
C GLU A 26 11.53 -2.85 22.80
N GLU A 27 10.24 -3.02 23.09
CA GLU A 27 9.63 -4.32 23.42
C GLU A 27 9.79 -5.33 22.26
N ALA A 28 9.63 -4.89 21.01
CA ALA A 28 9.84 -5.76 19.85
C ALA A 28 11.31 -6.17 19.65
N VAL A 29 12.25 -5.33 20.09
CA VAL A 29 13.68 -5.66 20.11
C VAL A 29 13.97 -6.70 21.19
N ASP A 30 13.42 -6.49 22.38
CA ASP A 30 13.56 -7.42 23.52
C ASP A 30 12.98 -8.80 23.21
N ASP A 31 11.84 -8.84 22.49
CA ASP A 31 11.20 -10.06 22.01
C ASP A 31 11.89 -10.70 20.78
N HIS A 32 13.00 -10.14 20.30
CA HIS A 32 13.70 -10.57 19.08
C HIS A 32 12.84 -10.55 17.81
N ARG A 33 11.81 -9.70 17.76
CA ARG A 33 10.98 -9.47 16.56
C ARG A 33 11.62 -8.44 15.62
N ILE A 34 12.53 -7.61 16.11
CA ILE A 34 13.31 -6.66 15.33
C ILE A 34 14.80 -7.00 15.45
N HIS A 35 15.48 -7.14 14.32
CA HIS A 35 16.92 -7.38 14.25
C HIS A 35 17.66 -6.12 13.77
N GLY A 36 18.98 -6.07 13.98
CA GLY A 36 19.82 -4.93 13.54
C GLY A 36 19.48 -3.60 14.22
N TYR A 37 18.74 -3.60 15.32
CA TYR A 37 18.29 -2.38 15.97
C TYR A 37 19.46 -1.57 16.53
N LYS A 38 19.53 -0.29 16.15
CA LYS A 38 20.42 0.70 16.75
C LYS A 38 19.65 1.99 16.98
N SER A 39 19.85 2.62 18.13
CA SER A 39 19.24 3.92 18.45
C SER A 39 20.29 5.02 18.49
N TYR A 40 19.89 6.22 18.06
CA TYR A 40 20.73 7.42 18.02
C TYR A 40 20.00 8.50 18.80
N ARG A 41 20.61 8.99 19.90
CA ARG A 41 19.93 9.89 20.85
C ARG A 41 20.44 11.33 20.79
N THR A 42 21.49 11.57 20.00
CA THR A 42 22.11 12.89 19.85
C THR A 42 22.41 13.18 18.38
N LYS A 43 22.57 14.46 18.04
CA LYS A 43 22.97 14.88 16.68
C LYS A 43 24.36 14.35 16.33
N GLU A 44 25.25 14.27 17.32
CA GLU A 44 26.60 13.73 17.20
C GLU A 44 26.61 12.25 16.83
N ASP A 45 25.66 11.46 17.37
CA ASP A 45 25.53 10.04 17.02
C ASP A 45 25.16 9.87 15.54
N PHE A 46 24.22 10.66 15.04
CA PHE A 46 23.87 10.67 13.62
C PHE A 46 25.04 11.11 12.74
N GLY A 47 25.69 12.21 13.09
CA GLY A 47 26.81 12.73 12.32
C GLY A 47 27.99 11.77 12.23
N ARG A 48 28.16 10.88 13.21
CA ARG A 48 29.19 9.83 13.22
C ARG A 48 28.81 8.61 12.40
N GLU A 49 27.59 8.07 12.59
CA GLU A 49 27.15 6.86 11.86
C GLU A 49 26.93 7.16 10.37
N PHE A 50 26.37 8.32 10.07
CA PHE A 50 25.97 8.69 8.70
C PHE A 50 26.85 9.77 8.09
N LYS A 51 28.11 9.88 8.55
CA LYS A 51 29.09 10.88 8.05
C LYS A 51 29.29 10.86 6.53
N ASP A 52 29.13 9.68 5.92
CA ASP A 52 29.33 9.44 4.49
C ASP A 52 28.01 9.58 3.70
N PHE A 53 26.89 9.86 4.39
CA PHE A 53 25.57 10.00 3.80
C PHE A 53 25.13 11.45 3.68
N SER A 54 24.52 11.75 2.55
CA SER A 54 24.13 13.09 2.13
C SER A 54 22.69 13.43 2.52
N PHE A 55 22.24 13.10 3.73
CA PHE A 55 20.97 13.65 4.24
C PHE A 55 21.23 14.93 5.05
N SER A 56 20.27 15.85 5.02
CA SER A 56 20.37 17.14 5.69
C SER A 56 20.15 16.96 7.20
N CYS A 57 21.23 16.96 7.99
CA CYS A 57 21.16 16.91 9.46
C CYS A 57 20.36 18.08 10.09
N ASP A 58 20.15 19.16 9.33
CA ASP A 58 19.40 20.34 9.72
C ASP A 58 17.99 20.38 9.11
N TYR A 59 17.55 19.29 8.46
CA TYR A 59 16.21 19.15 7.89
C TYR A 59 15.16 19.61 8.90
N ARG A 60 14.50 20.73 8.57
CA ARG A 60 13.40 21.35 9.31
C ARG A 60 13.59 21.47 10.83
N GLY A 61 14.77 21.93 11.25
CA GLY A 61 15.08 22.15 12.67
C GLY A 61 15.96 21.07 13.30
N GLY A 62 16.35 20.07 12.51
CA GLY A 62 17.37 19.09 12.83
C GLY A 62 16.87 17.89 13.65
N PHE A 63 17.63 16.81 13.58
CA PHE A 63 17.27 15.56 14.25
C PHE A 63 17.62 15.61 15.74
N LYS A 64 16.66 15.18 16.58
CA LYS A 64 16.88 14.96 18.01
C LYS A 64 17.28 13.52 18.32
N CYS A 65 16.60 12.57 17.69
CA CYS A 65 16.84 11.14 17.84
C CYS A 65 16.31 10.38 16.64
N GLY A 66 16.63 9.08 16.56
CA GLY A 66 16.07 8.13 15.62
C GLY A 66 16.70 6.75 15.79
N TYR A 67 16.42 5.84 14.87
CA TYR A 67 16.88 4.46 14.95
C TYR A 67 17.00 3.83 13.55
N THR A 68 17.71 2.72 13.49
CA THR A 68 17.78 1.82 12.32
C THR A 68 17.43 0.41 12.76
N HIS A 69 16.98 -0.43 11.82
CA HIS A 69 16.78 -1.86 12.01
C HIS A 69 16.86 -2.58 10.66
N ASP A 70 17.00 -3.90 10.70
CA ASP A 70 16.88 -4.74 9.52
C ASP A 70 15.40 -4.95 9.17
N ALA A 71 15.04 -4.70 7.91
CA ALA A 71 13.70 -4.97 7.40
C ALA A 71 13.78 -5.55 5.98
N PRO A 72 12.95 -6.55 5.64
CA PRO A 72 12.93 -7.11 4.29
C PRO A 72 12.31 -6.10 3.32
N ILE A 73 12.97 -5.89 2.18
CA ILE A 73 12.39 -5.22 1.02
C ILE A 73 12.07 -6.28 -0.03
N ILE A 74 10.84 -6.28 -0.51
CA ILE A 74 10.37 -7.26 -1.50
C ILE A 74 10.38 -6.62 -2.87
N ASN A 75 11.21 -7.15 -3.78
CA ASN A 75 11.04 -6.89 -5.20
C ASN A 75 9.76 -7.59 -5.67
N THR A 76 8.66 -6.85 -5.69
CA THR A 76 7.30 -7.34 -5.99
C THR A 76 7.20 -8.03 -7.35
N ASP A 77 7.90 -7.56 -8.38
CA ASP A 77 7.83 -8.14 -9.72
C ASP A 77 8.44 -9.55 -9.72
N LYS A 78 9.63 -9.68 -9.10
CA LYS A 78 10.28 -10.99 -8.92
C LYS A 78 9.49 -11.90 -7.98
N ALA A 79 8.95 -11.35 -6.89
CA ALA A 79 8.17 -12.10 -5.93
C ALA A 79 6.88 -12.66 -6.56
N MET A 80 6.14 -11.85 -7.32
CA MET A 80 4.93 -12.30 -8.00
C MET A 80 5.23 -13.33 -9.09
N ALA A 81 6.29 -13.14 -9.88
CA ALA A 81 6.73 -14.13 -10.86
C ALA A 81 7.12 -15.46 -10.19
N TYR A 82 7.85 -15.40 -9.08
CA TYR A 82 8.22 -16.57 -8.29
C TYR A 82 6.98 -17.28 -7.71
N LEU A 83 6.06 -16.55 -7.09
CA LEU A 83 4.84 -17.12 -6.51
C LEU A 83 3.98 -17.80 -7.57
N MET A 84 3.81 -17.17 -8.73
CA MET A 84 3.08 -17.75 -9.86
C MET A 84 3.75 -19.05 -10.33
N ALA A 85 5.07 -19.05 -10.55
CA ALA A 85 5.80 -20.25 -10.94
C ALA A 85 5.70 -21.36 -9.88
N LEU A 86 5.81 -21.01 -8.59
CA LEU A 86 5.73 -21.95 -7.48
C LEU A 86 4.40 -22.69 -7.47
N VAL A 87 3.28 -21.99 -7.64
CA VAL A 87 1.96 -22.64 -7.60
C VAL A 87 1.67 -23.41 -8.89
N ILE A 88 2.16 -22.97 -10.06
CA ILE A 88 2.11 -23.75 -11.31
C ILE A 88 2.84 -25.08 -11.12
N CYS A 89 4.05 -25.07 -10.57
CA CYS A 89 4.83 -26.27 -10.30
C CYS A 89 4.15 -27.23 -9.31
N LYS A 90 3.22 -26.72 -8.49
CA LYS A 90 2.40 -27.52 -7.56
C LYS A 90 1.09 -28.01 -8.18
N GLY A 91 0.85 -27.74 -9.47
CA GLY A 91 -0.32 -28.20 -10.21
C GLY A 91 -1.46 -27.19 -10.34
N ALA A 92 -1.24 -25.91 -9.98
CA ALA A 92 -2.26 -24.89 -10.20
C ALA A 92 -2.43 -24.58 -11.70
N ASN A 93 -3.68 -24.47 -12.14
CA ASN A 93 -4.03 -24.00 -13.48
C ASN A 93 -4.31 -22.50 -13.45
N PHE A 94 -3.78 -21.77 -14.42
CA PHE A 94 -4.02 -20.33 -14.56
C PHE A 94 -4.90 -20.06 -15.76
N GLU A 95 -5.93 -19.27 -15.54
CA GLU A 95 -6.79 -18.78 -16.59
C GLU A 95 -6.97 -17.26 -16.48
N ALA A 96 -6.66 -16.55 -17.56
CA ALA A 96 -6.91 -15.12 -17.66
C ALA A 96 -8.36 -14.88 -18.10
N ARG A 97 -9.24 -14.63 -17.14
CA ARG A 97 -10.65 -14.26 -17.38
C ARG A 97 -11.08 -13.07 -16.54
N LYS A 98 -12.07 -12.33 -17.04
CA LYS A 98 -12.76 -11.28 -16.29
C LYS A 98 -14.13 -11.79 -15.86
N ILE A 99 -14.37 -11.84 -14.56
CA ILE A 99 -15.68 -12.09 -13.96
C ILE A 99 -16.43 -10.75 -13.89
N LYS A 100 -17.70 -10.73 -14.31
CA LYS A 100 -18.58 -9.55 -14.25
C LYS A 100 -19.83 -9.91 -13.47
N GLY A 101 -20.45 -8.90 -12.84
CA GLY A 101 -21.64 -9.09 -12.01
C GLY A 101 -21.31 -9.63 -10.63
N ASN A 102 -22.34 -9.88 -9.82
CA ASN A 102 -22.18 -10.32 -8.45
C ASN A 102 -21.63 -11.77 -8.41
N LEU A 103 -20.60 -12.02 -7.60
CA LEU A 103 -20.00 -13.34 -7.45
C LEU A 103 -20.96 -14.33 -6.75
N ARG A 104 -21.83 -13.85 -5.85
CA ARG A 104 -22.83 -14.70 -5.19
C ARG A 104 -23.86 -15.26 -6.16
N ASP A 105 -24.18 -14.51 -7.21
CA ASP A 105 -25.13 -14.91 -8.24
C ASP A 105 -24.57 -15.99 -9.19
N GLN A 106 -23.24 -16.12 -9.29
CA GLN A 106 -22.58 -17.02 -10.25
C GLN A 106 -21.65 -18.06 -9.60
N GLY A 107 -21.49 -18.03 -8.28
CA GLY A 107 -20.55 -18.87 -7.54
C GLY A 107 -20.73 -20.37 -7.78
N LYS A 108 -21.97 -20.85 -7.78
CA LYS A 108 -22.28 -22.27 -8.06
C LYS A 108 -21.86 -22.70 -9.46
N GLY A 109 -22.15 -21.88 -10.47
CA GLY A 109 -21.73 -22.16 -11.84
C GLY A 109 -20.20 -22.19 -11.99
N ILE A 110 -19.49 -21.33 -11.25
CA ILE A 110 -18.02 -21.36 -11.19
C ILE A 110 -17.53 -22.67 -10.54
N LEU A 111 -18.12 -23.09 -9.42
CA LEU A 111 -17.78 -24.35 -8.77
C LEU A 111 -17.98 -25.55 -9.71
N GLU A 112 -19.10 -25.60 -10.43
CA GLU A 112 -19.41 -26.66 -11.39
C GLU A 112 -18.46 -26.67 -12.59
N ILE A 113 -18.15 -25.50 -13.17
CA ILE A 113 -17.24 -25.38 -14.33
C ILE A 113 -15.83 -25.88 -13.98
N PHE A 114 -15.37 -25.62 -12.76
CA PHE A 114 -14.02 -25.96 -12.32
C PHE A 114 -13.93 -27.24 -11.47
N ASP A 115 -15.04 -27.96 -11.29
CA ASP A 115 -15.16 -29.09 -10.35
C ASP A 115 -14.52 -28.79 -8.98
N ALA A 116 -14.83 -27.60 -8.47
CA ALA A 116 -14.22 -27.05 -7.26
C ALA A 116 -15.12 -27.21 -6.05
N ASN A 117 -14.51 -27.32 -4.86
CA ASN A 117 -15.25 -27.37 -3.59
C ASN A 117 -15.47 -25.99 -2.95
N ALA A 118 -14.68 -24.99 -3.34
CA ALA A 118 -14.74 -23.65 -2.78
C ALA A 118 -14.26 -22.59 -3.77
N VAL A 119 -14.75 -21.36 -3.59
CA VAL A 119 -14.24 -20.16 -4.28
C VAL A 119 -13.57 -19.25 -3.26
N LEU A 120 -12.30 -18.92 -3.47
CA LEU A 120 -11.60 -17.91 -2.68
C LEU A 120 -11.65 -16.56 -3.41
N ASN A 121 -12.34 -15.58 -2.84
CA ASN A 121 -12.36 -14.23 -3.38
C ASN A 121 -11.16 -13.40 -2.87
N ALA A 122 -10.16 -13.20 -3.74
CA ALA A 122 -8.99 -12.36 -3.46
C ALA A 122 -8.90 -11.14 -4.41
N THR A 123 -10.03 -10.53 -4.77
CA THR A 123 -10.11 -9.52 -5.84
C THR A 123 -9.74 -8.10 -5.44
N GLY A 124 -9.28 -7.88 -4.20
CA GLY A 124 -8.88 -6.55 -3.71
C GLY A 124 -10.00 -5.51 -3.89
N PRO A 125 -9.74 -4.33 -4.51
CA PRO A 125 -10.74 -3.27 -4.64
C PRO A 125 -11.99 -3.69 -5.42
N ALA A 126 -11.88 -4.68 -6.33
CA ALA A 126 -13.01 -5.16 -7.12
C ALA A 126 -14.04 -5.95 -6.30
N ALA A 127 -13.76 -6.26 -5.02
CA ALA A 127 -14.75 -6.84 -4.12
C ALA A 127 -15.96 -5.92 -3.90
N ARG A 128 -15.77 -4.60 -4.01
CA ARG A 128 -16.88 -3.62 -3.99
C ARG A 128 -17.93 -3.97 -5.05
N ASP A 129 -17.49 -4.18 -6.29
CA ASP A 129 -18.39 -4.42 -7.42
C ASP A 129 -18.84 -5.88 -7.48
N LEU A 130 -17.94 -6.84 -7.16
CA LEU A 130 -18.22 -8.27 -7.23
C LEU A 130 -19.11 -8.78 -6.09
N LEU A 131 -19.07 -8.17 -4.91
CA LEU A 131 -19.86 -8.62 -3.75
C LEU A 131 -20.81 -7.55 -3.19
N GLY A 132 -20.82 -6.34 -3.73
CA GLY A 132 -21.49 -5.21 -3.07
C GLY A 132 -20.83 -4.89 -1.73
N ASP A 133 -19.52 -5.07 -1.61
CA ASP A 133 -18.80 -4.89 -0.35
C ASP A 133 -18.52 -3.40 -0.10
N GLU A 134 -19.50 -2.71 0.51
CA GLU A 134 -19.44 -1.29 0.88
C GLU A 134 -18.41 -0.97 1.98
N ASP A 135 -17.75 -2.00 2.54
CA ASP A 135 -16.62 -1.80 3.45
C ASP A 135 -15.32 -1.53 2.67
N VAL A 136 -15.19 -2.06 1.46
CA VAL A 136 -14.01 -1.91 0.61
C VAL A 136 -14.07 -0.59 -0.14
N TYR A 137 -13.03 0.23 0.00
CA TYR A 137 -12.86 1.45 -0.76
C TYR A 137 -11.43 1.60 -1.27
N PRO A 138 -11.25 2.02 -2.53
CA PRO A 138 -9.93 2.25 -3.08
C PRO A 138 -9.32 3.54 -2.55
N VAL A 139 -8.00 3.51 -2.32
CA VAL A 139 -7.20 4.71 -2.06
C VAL A 139 -6.10 4.77 -3.11
N CYS A 140 -6.13 5.81 -3.95
CA CYS A 140 -5.09 6.01 -4.94
C CYS A 140 -3.72 6.22 -4.28
N GLY A 141 -2.75 5.45 -4.73
CA GLY A 141 -1.36 5.53 -4.33
C GLY A 141 -0.45 5.67 -5.54
N ALA A 142 0.63 6.43 -5.37
CA ALA A 142 1.66 6.52 -6.40
C ALA A 142 3.07 6.58 -5.80
N ILE A 143 4.04 6.23 -6.66
CA ILE A 143 5.47 6.23 -6.38
C ILE A 143 6.23 6.75 -7.60
N LEU A 144 7.34 7.44 -7.35
CA LEU A 144 8.34 7.77 -8.36
C LEU A 144 9.44 6.70 -8.36
N ARG A 145 9.91 6.33 -9.54
CA ARG A 145 10.96 5.32 -9.75
C ARG A 145 12.22 6.03 -10.22
N VAL A 146 13.23 6.02 -9.37
CA VAL A 146 14.51 6.73 -9.57
C VAL A 146 15.57 5.76 -10.07
N ASP A 147 16.49 6.22 -10.91
CA ASP A 147 17.64 5.44 -11.38
C ASP A 147 18.78 5.47 -10.33
N ASN A 148 19.19 4.29 -9.85
CA ASN A 148 20.22 4.13 -8.82
C ASN A 148 21.62 3.85 -9.35
N THR A 149 21.85 3.87 -10.65
CA THR A 149 23.09 3.36 -11.26
C THR A 149 24.30 4.31 -11.14
N ARG A 150 24.25 5.28 -10.20
CA ARG A 150 25.23 6.36 -10.00
C ARG A 150 25.41 7.23 -11.25
N ASN A 151 24.36 7.93 -11.64
CA ASN A 151 24.48 8.96 -12.68
C ASN A 151 24.93 10.30 -12.07
N GLY A 152 26.13 10.75 -12.45
CA GLY A 152 26.66 12.06 -12.08
C GLY A 152 26.90 12.23 -10.57
N GLN A 153 26.18 13.17 -9.95
CA GLN A 153 26.30 13.51 -8.52
C GLN A 153 25.31 12.75 -7.62
N PHE A 154 24.46 11.90 -8.19
CA PHE A 154 23.57 11.06 -7.41
C PHE A 154 24.32 9.86 -6.83
N ASN A 155 24.27 9.72 -5.51
CA ASN A 155 24.85 8.58 -4.83
C ASN A 155 23.84 7.43 -4.77
N HIS A 156 24.32 6.23 -5.07
CA HIS A 156 23.54 5.01 -4.95
C HIS A 156 22.96 4.85 -3.54
N LEU A 157 21.66 4.61 -3.45
CA LEU A 157 20.92 4.39 -2.22
C LEU A 157 20.98 2.91 -1.84
N ASN A 158 21.61 2.59 -0.70
CA ASN A 158 21.70 1.21 -0.20
C ASN A 158 20.63 0.89 0.87
N ASP A 159 20.23 1.90 1.65
CA ASP A 159 19.33 1.72 2.78
C ASP A 159 17.95 2.33 2.51
N ALA A 160 16.95 1.87 3.23
CA ALA A 160 15.63 2.48 3.25
C ALA A 160 15.56 3.62 4.28
N TYR A 161 14.92 4.72 3.90
CA TYR A 161 14.73 5.89 4.76
C TYR A 161 13.25 6.23 4.87
N LEU A 162 12.80 6.50 6.09
CA LEU A 162 11.53 7.17 6.35
C LEU A 162 11.83 8.63 6.66
N VAL A 163 11.45 9.52 5.75
CA VAL A 163 11.55 10.96 5.95
C VAL A 163 10.58 11.35 7.07
N PRO A 164 11.03 12.12 8.07
CA PRO A 164 10.19 12.49 9.21
C PRO A 164 8.83 13.07 8.79
N GLU A 165 7.80 12.60 9.48
CA GLU A 165 6.42 12.98 9.29
C GLU A 165 6.21 14.48 9.56
N GLN A 166 5.46 15.14 8.69
CA GLN A 166 5.04 16.53 8.91
C GLN A 166 3.64 16.55 9.48
N LYS A 167 3.43 17.49 10.41
CA LYS A 167 2.14 17.80 10.96
C LYS A 167 1.59 19.04 10.26
N ASP A 168 0.30 19.06 9.96
CA ASP A 168 -0.38 20.25 9.47
C ASP A 168 -0.48 21.32 10.59
N ASN A 169 -1.11 22.45 10.29
CA ASN A 169 -1.33 23.52 11.26
C ASN A 169 -2.16 23.09 12.49
N ASN A 170 -2.85 21.96 12.41
CA ASN A 170 -3.65 21.37 13.48
C ASN A 170 -2.86 20.29 14.26
N GLY A 171 -1.61 20.04 13.91
CA GLY A 171 -0.79 19.00 14.53
C GLY A 171 -1.04 17.59 13.98
N ALA A 172 -1.87 17.45 12.94
CA ALA A 172 -2.22 16.15 12.37
C ALA A 172 -1.17 15.70 11.33
N PRO A 173 -0.70 14.44 11.41
CA PRO A 173 0.10 13.81 10.36
C PRO A 173 -0.43 14.03 8.94
N THR A 174 0.40 14.58 8.06
CA THR A 174 0.07 14.81 6.64
C THR A 174 0.61 13.72 5.71
N GLY A 175 1.39 12.79 6.26
CA GLY A 175 1.96 11.65 5.53
C GLY A 175 3.48 11.53 5.68
N VAL A 176 3.95 10.31 5.45
CA VAL A 176 5.37 9.91 5.50
C VAL A 176 5.89 9.73 4.08
N VAL A 177 7.07 10.28 3.82
CA VAL A 177 7.81 10.01 2.57
C VAL A 177 8.78 8.87 2.86
N PHE A 178 8.76 7.82 2.07
CA PHE A 178 9.74 6.74 2.09
C PHE A 178 10.66 6.84 0.87
N LEU A 179 11.94 6.54 1.09
CA LEU A 179 12.96 6.34 0.06
C LEU A 179 13.43 4.91 0.23
N VAL A 180 13.05 4.01 -0.68
CA VAL A 180 13.28 2.57 -0.49
C VAL A 180 13.97 2.00 -1.72
N PRO A 181 15.16 1.39 -1.60
CA PRO A 181 15.78 0.66 -2.71
C PRO A 181 14.97 -0.60 -3.00
N TRP A 182 14.01 -0.54 -3.94
CA TRP A 182 13.16 -1.69 -4.29
C TRP A 182 13.96 -2.82 -4.93
N ASN A 183 15.01 -2.46 -5.67
CA ASN A 183 16.16 -3.29 -6.00
C ASN A 183 17.40 -2.39 -6.08
N ASP A 184 18.55 -3.00 -6.38
CA ASP A 184 19.83 -2.27 -6.47
C ASP A 184 19.76 -1.09 -7.45
N ASP A 185 19.01 -1.20 -8.55
CA ASP A 185 19.00 -0.20 -9.62
C ASP A 185 17.85 0.81 -9.55
N VAL A 186 16.81 0.54 -8.76
CA VAL A 186 15.58 1.35 -8.77
C VAL A 186 15.03 1.60 -7.37
N PRO A 187 15.36 2.74 -6.73
CA PRO A 187 14.69 3.19 -5.53
C PRO A 187 13.33 3.80 -5.84
N TYR A 188 12.41 3.61 -4.90
CA TYR A 188 11.09 4.21 -4.88
C TYR A 188 11.07 5.42 -3.96
N VAL A 189 10.55 6.52 -4.49
CA VAL A 189 10.18 7.69 -3.69
C VAL A 189 8.66 7.71 -3.59
N GLY A 190 8.17 7.50 -2.37
CA GLY A 190 6.75 7.48 -2.07
C GLY A 190 6.51 8.02 -0.67
N SER A 191 5.35 7.84 -0.06
CA SER A 191 4.12 7.41 -0.73
C SER A 191 3.26 8.63 -1.02
N ILE A 192 2.80 8.74 -2.26
CA ILE A 192 1.74 9.68 -2.63
C ILE A 192 0.41 9.00 -2.30
N ILE A 193 -0.48 9.70 -1.60
CA ILE A 193 -1.79 9.18 -1.17
C ILE A 193 -2.86 10.21 -1.53
N GLN A 194 -3.89 9.77 -2.24
CA GLN A 194 -5.11 10.55 -2.45
C GLN A 194 -6.30 9.78 -1.88
N PRO A 195 -6.72 10.09 -0.64
CA PRO A 195 -7.98 9.61 -0.11
C PRO A 195 -9.12 10.05 -1.04
N HIS A 196 -10.11 9.18 -1.23
CA HIS A 196 -11.29 9.46 -2.07
C HIS A 196 -11.06 9.58 -3.58
N ASN A 197 -9.89 9.16 -4.08
CA ASN A 197 -9.67 8.98 -5.52
C ASN A 197 -9.65 7.49 -5.87
N ASP A 198 -10.59 7.07 -6.72
CA ASP A 198 -10.74 5.69 -7.19
C ASP A 198 -10.31 5.46 -8.65
N GLN A 199 -9.76 6.48 -9.31
CA GLN A 199 -9.48 6.45 -10.75
C GLN A 199 -8.01 6.24 -11.12
N ALA A 200 -7.08 6.22 -10.15
CA ALA A 200 -5.63 6.11 -10.39
C ALA A 200 -5.19 6.98 -11.58
N ASN A 201 -5.44 8.28 -11.49
CA ASN A 201 -5.27 9.27 -12.55
C ASN A 201 -4.27 10.38 -12.17
N LEU A 202 -3.31 10.06 -11.29
CA LEU A 202 -2.24 10.99 -10.97
C LEU A 202 -1.29 11.15 -12.15
N GLU A 203 -0.76 12.35 -12.30
CA GLU A 203 0.27 12.66 -13.29
C GLU A 203 1.56 13.05 -12.57
N SER A 204 2.72 12.93 -13.24
CA SER A 204 4.00 13.35 -12.66
C SER A 204 4.01 14.82 -12.24
N GLY A 205 3.20 15.64 -12.91
CA GLY A 205 3.05 17.06 -12.62
C GLY A 205 2.09 17.41 -11.48
N SER A 206 1.36 16.44 -10.92
CA SER A 206 0.37 16.68 -9.86
C SER A 206 1.01 17.32 -8.61
N PRO A 207 0.32 18.24 -7.92
CA PRO A 207 0.87 18.94 -6.74
C PRO A 207 1.43 18.00 -5.67
N GLU A 208 0.75 16.88 -5.41
CA GLU A 208 1.12 15.89 -4.40
C GLU A 208 2.43 15.18 -4.76
N VAL A 209 2.66 14.93 -6.05
CA VAL A 209 3.90 14.34 -6.55
C VAL A 209 5.07 15.29 -6.33
N ARG A 210 4.89 16.58 -6.62
CA ARG A 210 5.90 17.62 -6.40
C ARG A 210 6.25 17.75 -4.93
N VAL A 211 5.24 17.80 -4.04
CA VAL A 211 5.45 17.88 -2.59
C VAL A 211 6.27 16.70 -2.08
N VAL A 212 5.97 15.48 -2.54
CA VAL A 212 6.73 14.28 -2.15
C VAL A 212 8.17 14.35 -2.65
N TRP A 213 8.39 14.77 -3.89
CA TRP A 213 9.73 14.93 -4.46
C TRP A 213 10.55 16.02 -3.74
N ASP A 214 9.96 17.19 -3.51
CA ASP A 214 10.62 18.31 -2.85
C ASP A 214 11.02 17.93 -1.42
N ARG A 215 10.17 17.18 -0.71
CA ARG A 215 10.50 16.64 0.62
C ARG A 215 11.65 15.64 0.58
N ALA A 216 11.64 14.73 -0.39
CA ALA A 216 12.73 13.78 -0.58
C ALA A 216 14.05 14.51 -0.85
N ALA A 217 14.05 15.52 -1.72
CA ALA A 217 15.21 16.32 -2.09
C ALA A 217 15.67 17.30 -1.00
N GLU A 218 14.76 17.78 -0.14
CA GLU A 218 15.10 18.58 1.04
C GLU A 218 15.78 17.69 2.10
N PHE A 219 15.24 16.49 2.33
CA PHE A 219 15.80 15.51 3.25
C PHE A 219 17.13 14.96 2.77
N MET A 220 17.24 14.59 1.49
CA MET A 220 18.45 14.05 0.87
C MET A 220 18.83 14.88 -0.38
N PRO A 221 19.60 15.97 -0.22
CA PRO A 221 19.96 16.89 -1.29
C PRO A 221 20.44 16.28 -2.61
N ASN A 222 21.13 15.14 -2.57
CA ASN A 222 21.63 14.47 -3.77
C ASN A 222 20.50 13.97 -4.70
N PHE A 223 19.26 13.79 -4.19
CA PHE A 223 18.10 13.47 -5.04
C PHE A 223 17.81 14.54 -6.10
N ARG A 224 18.27 15.78 -5.92
CA ARG A 224 18.16 16.83 -6.96
C ARG A 224 18.92 16.50 -8.25
N HIS A 225 19.88 15.58 -8.16
CA HIS A 225 20.68 15.10 -9.28
C HIS A 225 20.24 13.72 -9.76
N ALA A 226 19.22 13.13 -9.12
CA ALA A 226 18.73 11.82 -9.49
C ALA A 226 17.86 11.90 -10.75
N GLU A 227 18.02 10.92 -11.62
CA GLU A 227 17.17 10.76 -12.80
C GLU A 227 16.06 9.77 -12.51
N PHE A 228 14.97 9.86 -13.29
CA PHE A 228 13.91 8.87 -13.23
C PHE A 228 14.17 7.74 -14.23
N VAL A 229 13.68 6.55 -13.91
CA VAL A 229 13.74 5.39 -14.82
C VAL A 229 13.02 5.72 -16.12
N HIS A 230 13.76 5.75 -17.24
CA HIS A 230 13.28 6.26 -18.53
C HIS A 230 11.98 5.61 -19.04
N TYR A 231 11.81 4.29 -18.86
CA TYR A 231 10.69 3.55 -19.44
C TYR A 231 9.44 3.49 -18.56
N TYR A 232 9.59 3.68 -17.24
CA TYR A 232 8.48 3.62 -16.30
C TYR A 232 8.84 4.42 -15.03
N PRO A 233 8.85 5.77 -15.13
CA PRO A 233 9.32 6.66 -14.06
C PRO A 233 8.29 6.86 -12.94
N PHE A 234 7.02 6.57 -13.21
CA PHE A 234 5.91 6.83 -12.32
C PHE A 234 4.96 5.64 -12.32
N ALA A 235 4.66 5.11 -11.14
CA ALA A 235 3.75 3.99 -10.97
C ALA A 235 2.63 4.37 -10.00
N GLN A 236 1.42 3.90 -10.29
CA GLN A 236 0.24 4.15 -9.47
C GLN A 236 -0.63 2.91 -9.33
N GLY A 237 -1.43 2.87 -8.27
CA GLY A 237 -2.35 1.77 -8.00
C GLY A 237 -3.41 2.14 -6.97
N LEU A 238 -4.44 1.30 -6.87
CA LEU A 238 -5.53 1.47 -5.92
C LEU A 238 -5.30 0.53 -4.74
N ARG A 239 -5.07 1.09 -3.55
CA ARG A 239 -4.93 0.30 -2.33
C ARG A 239 -6.32 -0.20 -1.89
N PRO A 240 -6.52 -1.50 -1.61
CA PRO A 240 -7.79 -2.06 -1.15
C PRO A 240 -8.01 -1.80 0.35
N TYR A 241 -8.40 -0.58 0.72
CA TYR A 241 -8.69 -0.29 2.11
C TYR A 241 -10.05 -0.85 2.50
N THR A 242 -10.21 -1.13 3.80
CA THR A 242 -11.52 -1.38 4.42
C THR A 242 -11.66 -0.48 5.66
N LYS A 243 -12.85 -0.41 6.26
CA LYS A 243 -13.04 0.36 7.51
C LYS A 243 -12.43 -0.37 8.72
N LYS A 244 -12.17 -1.68 8.62
CA LYS A 244 -11.69 -2.53 9.73
C LYS A 244 -10.42 -3.34 9.40
N ASN A 245 -9.61 -2.88 8.45
CA ASN A 245 -8.40 -3.54 7.94
C ASN A 245 -8.64 -4.88 7.22
N VAL A 246 -7.86 -5.92 7.50
CA VAL A 246 -7.94 -7.18 6.73
C VAL A 246 -9.27 -7.87 6.99
N LYS A 247 -9.94 -8.29 5.92
CA LYS A 247 -11.22 -8.98 5.97
C LYS A 247 -11.06 -10.42 5.50
N LEU A 248 -11.35 -11.36 6.39
CA LEU A 248 -11.47 -12.80 6.10
C LEU A 248 -12.86 -13.22 6.56
N LEU A 249 -13.71 -13.64 5.61
CA LEU A 249 -15.07 -14.10 5.86
C LEU A 249 -15.30 -15.43 5.15
N GLU A 250 -16.10 -16.27 5.79
CA GLU A 250 -16.64 -17.50 5.22
C GLU A 250 -18.14 -17.29 5.02
N GLU A 251 -18.65 -17.59 3.83
CA GLU A 251 -20.07 -17.52 3.48
C GLU A 251 -20.50 -18.86 2.88
N ASP A 252 -21.62 -19.40 3.35
CA ASP A 252 -22.26 -20.59 2.77
C ASP A 252 -23.39 -20.14 1.82
N TYR A 253 -23.47 -20.75 0.63
CA TYR A 253 -24.41 -20.35 -0.42
C TYR A 253 -25.86 -20.86 -0.21
N GLY A 254 -26.13 -21.58 0.89
CA GLY A 254 -27.35 -22.37 1.10
C GLY A 254 -28.71 -21.63 1.12
N GLU A 255 -28.81 -20.34 1.50
CA GLU A 255 -30.11 -19.63 1.51
C GLU A 255 -30.48 -18.97 0.16
N ALA A 256 -29.53 -18.82 -0.75
CA ALA A 256 -29.78 -18.22 -2.07
C ALA A 256 -30.49 -19.20 -3.04
N ASP A 257 -30.50 -20.50 -2.74
CA ASP A 257 -30.91 -21.60 -3.62
C ASP A 257 -32.40 -21.56 -4.01
N GLU A 258 -33.31 -21.25 -3.08
CA GLU A 258 -34.75 -21.45 -3.33
C GLU A 258 -35.36 -20.37 -4.25
N LYS A 259 -34.91 -19.11 -4.10
CA LYS A 259 -35.32 -18.01 -4.98
C LYS A 259 -34.62 -18.04 -6.34
N TRP A 260 -33.40 -18.59 -6.40
CA TRP A 260 -32.65 -18.74 -7.65
C TRP A 260 -33.21 -19.86 -8.52
N ASN A 261 -33.56 -21.02 -7.96
CA ASN A 261 -34.18 -22.10 -8.73
C ASN A 261 -35.48 -21.63 -9.41
N GLN A 262 -36.34 -20.90 -8.68
CA GLN A 262 -37.58 -20.34 -9.24
C GLN A 262 -37.34 -19.27 -10.33
N LYS A 263 -36.22 -18.54 -10.26
CA LYS A 263 -35.87 -17.50 -11.25
C LYS A 263 -35.19 -18.10 -12.48
N ALA A 264 -34.34 -19.10 -12.30
CA ALA A 264 -33.68 -19.85 -13.35
C ALA A 264 -34.68 -20.68 -14.17
N GLU A 265 -35.64 -21.34 -13.53
CA GLU A 265 -36.75 -22.04 -14.20
C GLU A 265 -37.55 -21.07 -15.09
N LYS A 266 -37.91 -19.90 -14.58
CA LYS A 266 -38.63 -18.87 -15.37
C LYS A 266 -37.84 -18.32 -16.55
N ILE A 267 -36.51 -18.21 -16.41
CA ILE A 267 -35.64 -17.76 -17.50
C ILE A 267 -35.48 -18.86 -18.55
N ASN A 268 -35.33 -20.12 -18.13
CA ASN A 268 -35.23 -21.26 -19.03
C ASN A 268 -36.54 -21.50 -19.80
N GLU A 269 -37.71 -21.43 -19.14
CA GLU A 269 -39.02 -21.50 -19.81
C GLU A 269 -39.20 -20.39 -20.87
N LYS A 270 -38.62 -19.20 -20.61
CA LYS A 270 -38.70 -18.06 -21.53
C LYS A 270 -37.77 -18.17 -22.74
N ILE A 271 -36.63 -18.87 -22.59
CA ILE A 271 -35.63 -19.02 -23.65
C ILE A 271 -35.92 -20.26 -24.50
N TYR A 272 -36.34 -21.36 -23.88
CA TYR A 272 -36.43 -22.67 -24.53
C TYR A 272 -37.87 -23.19 -24.68
N GLY A 273 -38.85 -22.50 -24.12
CA GLY A 273 -40.22 -23.00 -24.00
C GLY A 273 -40.35 -24.02 -22.87
N LYS A 274 -41.59 -24.34 -22.49
CA LYS A 274 -41.86 -25.47 -21.58
C LYS A 274 -41.63 -26.77 -22.36
N GLU A 275 -40.76 -27.63 -21.86
CA GLU A 275 -40.79 -29.04 -22.27
C GLU A 275 -41.99 -29.69 -21.58
N ASP A 276 -42.91 -30.24 -22.38
CA ASP A 276 -44.09 -31.00 -21.92
C ASP A 276 -43.70 -32.37 -21.33
#